data_AF-A0A0D8X685-F1
#
_entry.id   AF-A0A0D8X685-F1
#
_cell.length_a   1.000
_cell.length_b   1.000
_cell.length_c   1.000
_cell.angle_alpha   90.00
_cell.angle_beta   90.00
_cell.angle_gamma   90.00
#
_symmetry.space_group_name_H-M   'P 1'
#
loop_
_entity.id
_entity.type
_entity.pdbx_description
1 polymer ?
#
loop_
_entity_poly.entity_id
_entity_poly.type
_entity_poly.pdbx_seq_one_letter_code
_entity_poly.pdbx_strand_id
1 'polypeptide(L)'
;TELFLKYKVDPNAKDNQDLNPLSLNVSKEIDYHKYSNLSPTHDVGIYRDVYCKNIGFEFMHISSYEERMWLQEKIENQTYTLNSQDKKEILRHLIESETFEQFLHMKFPGYKRFSIEGGESAIVAIERIINDSVAF
;
A
#
# COMPACT_ATOMS: atom_id res chain seq x y z
N THR A 1 -12.59 1.10 17.25
CA THR A 1 -12.38 -0.21 17.89
C THR A 1 -13.63 -1.10 17.88
N GLU A 2 -14.86 -0.56 17.75
CA GLU A 2 -16.09 -1.40 17.73
C GLU A 2 -16.58 -1.85 16.34
N LEU A 3 -15.99 -1.39 15.23
CA LEU A 3 -16.46 -1.74 13.87
C LEU A 3 -15.98 -3.11 13.36
N PHE A 4 -14.99 -3.74 14.01
CA PHE A 4 -14.33 -4.96 13.51
C PHE A 4 -15.06 -6.27 13.83
N LEU A 5 -15.95 -6.30 14.83
CA LEU A 5 -16.55 -7.55 15.31
C LEU A 5 -17.64 -8.14 14.39
N LYS A 6 -17.98 -7.48 13.27
CA LYS A 6 -19.04 -7.95 12.36
C LYS A 6 -18.52 -8.73 11.13
N TYR A 7 -17.21 -8.79 10.92
CA TYR A 7 -16.58 -9.46 9.77
C TYR A 7 -15.95 -10.80 10.20
N LYS A 8 -16.78 -11.83 10.41
CA LYS A 8 -16.30 -13.22 10.50
C LYS A 8 -16.62 -13.92 9.18
N VAL A 9 -15.59 -14.22 8.39
CA VAL A 9 -15.69 -15.01 7.16
C VAL A 9 -16.03 -16.46 7.55
N ASP A 10 -17.06 -17.03 6.91
CA ASP A 10 -17.57 -18.37 7.20
C ASP A 10 -16.62 -19.44 6.60
N PRO A 11 -16.02 -20.33 7.40
CA PRO A 11 -14.94 -21.23 6.97
C PRO A 11 -15.37 -22.38 6.03
N ASN A 12 -16.63 -22.44 5.59
CA ASN A 12 -17.17 -23.53 4.77
C ASN A 12 -17.56 -23.13 3.33
N ALA A 13 -17.17 -21.96 2.83
CA ALA A 13 -17.45 -21.57 1.45
C ALA A 13 -16.56 -22.36 0.47
N LYS A 14 -17.11 -23.48 -0.05
CA LYS A 14 -16.51 -24.27 -1.13
C LYS A 14 -16.55 -23.49 -2.45
N ASP A 15 -15.43 -23.58 -3.17
CA ASP A 15 -15.18 -23.15 -4.56
C ASP A 15 -15.21 -21.64 -4.83
N ASN A 16 -14.05 -21.02 -4.58
CA ASN A 16 -13.64 -19.68 -5.00
C ASN A 16 -13.37 -19.61 -6.52
N GLN A 17 -14.39 -19.81 -7.35
CA GLN A 17 -14.27 -19.68 -8.82
C GLN A 17 -15.03 -18.46 -9.39
N ASP A 18 -15.55 -17.60 -8.51
CA ASP A 18 -16.55 -16.57 -8.87
C ASP A 18 -16.03 -15.12 -8.84
N LEU A 19 -14.71 -14.89 -8.78
CA LEU A 19 -14.15 -13.55 -8.51
C LEU A 19 -13.18 -13.03 -9.57
N ASN A 20 -13.40 -13.41 -10.83
CA ASN A 20 -12.90 -12.68 -11.98
C ASN A 20 -13.95 -11.59 -12.35
N PRO A 21 -13.59 -10.29 -12.33
CA PRO A 21 -14.54 -9.21 -12.65
C PRO A 21 -15.02 -9.21 -14.11
N LEU A 22 -14.47 -10.09 -14.97
CA LEU A 22 -14.88 -10.30 -16.35
C LEU A 22 -15.42 -11.73 -16.63
N SER A 23 -15.57 -12.59 -15.61
CA SER A 23 -16.21 -13.90 -15.81
C SER A 23 -17.72 -13.77 -15.73
N LEU A 24 -18.39 -14.07 -16.85
CA LEU A 24 -19.84 -13.99 -17.11
C LEU A 24 -20.74 -14.93 -16.28
N ASN A 25 -20.27 -15.47 -15.14
CA ASN A 25 -21.09 -16.27 -14.22
C ASN A 25 -21.15 -15.63 -12.84
N VAL A 26 -21.71 -14.42 -12.76
CA VAL A 26 -22.19 -13.84 -11.52
C VAL A 26 -23.59 -14.42 -11.26
N SER A 27 -23.66 -15.66 -10.78
CA SER A 27 -24.93 -16.32 -10.44
C SER A 27 -25.29 -16.25 -8.96
N LYS A 28 -24.52 -15.51 -8.15
CA LYS A 28 -24.97 -15.01 -6.87
C LYS A 28 -25.07 -13.49 -6.96
N GLU A 29 -26.27 -12.98 -6.73
CA GLU A 29 -26.46 -11.55 -6.47
C GLU A 29 -25.39 -11.10 -5.49
N ILE A 30 -24.55 -10.18 -5.93
CA ILE A 30 -23.72 -9.40 -5.01
C ILE A 30 -24.72 -8.78 -4.06
N ASP A 31 -24.71 -9.19 -2.78
CA ASP A 31 -25.64 -8.66 -1.79
C ASP A 31 -25.26 -7.21 -1.48
N TYR A 32 -25.77 -6.30 -2.29
CA TYR A 32 -25.63 -4.86 -2.11
C TYR A 32 -26.33 -4.40 -0.80
N HIS A 33 -27.19 -5.21 -0.18
CA HIS A 33 -27.78 -4.91 1.14
C HIS A 33 -26.80 -5.07 2.30
N LYS A 34 -25.64 -5.72 2.09
CA LYS A 34 -24.51 -5.64 3.01
C LYS A 34 -24.01 -4.20 3.19
N TYR A 35 -24.14 -3.38 2.14
CA TYR A 35 -23.75 -1.98 2.10
C TYR A 35 -24.95 -1.00 2.21
N SER A 36 -26.20 -1.50 2.30
CA SER A 36 -27.40 -0.65 2.26
C SER A 36 -27.67 0.15 3.53
N ASN A 37 -26.95 -0.14 4.61
CA ASN A 37 -27.08 0.58 5.88
C ASN A 37 -26.15 1.81 5.94
N LEU A 38 -25.40 2.10 4.87
CA LEU A 38 -24.48 3.21 4.80
C LEU A 38 -25.06 4.34 3.95
N SER A 39 -24.98 5.57 4.46
CA SER A 39 -25.33 6.76 3.69
C SER A 39 -24.30 6.92 2.55
N PRO A 40 -24.71 6.96 1.26
CA PRO A 40 -23.79 7.00 0.12
C PRO A 40 -22.79 8.17 0.14
N THR A 41 -23.08 9.25 0.87
CA THR A 41 -22.25 10.45 0.96
C THR A 41 -21.16 10.37 2.04
N HIS A 42 -21.35 9.56 3.09
CA HIS A 42 -20.39 9.45 4.19
C HIS A 42 -19.19 8.57 3.79
N ASP A 43 -19.44 7.55 2.98
CA ASP A 43 -18.45 6.52 2.64
C ASP A 43 -17.45 6.94 1.56
N VAL A 44 -17.88 7.77 0.59
CA VAL A 44 -17.01 8.22 -0.50
C VAL A 44 -15.80 8.98 0.04
N GLY A 45 -15.98 9.74 1.13
CA GLY A 45 -14.88 10.45 1.79
C GLY A 45 -13.83 9.49 2.34
N ILE A 46 -14.27 8.44 3.05
CA ILE A 46 -13.39 7.46 3.68
C ILE A 46 -12.60 6.68 2.63
N TYR A 47 -13.27 6.17 1.59
CA TYR A 47 -12.58 5.42 0.53
C TYR A 47 -11.63 6.30 -0.28
N ARG A 48 -11.99 7.56 -0.54
CA ARG A 48 -11.07 8.52 -1.19
C ARG A 48 -9.82 8.76 -0.33
N ASP A 49 -9.98 8.82 0.99
CA ASP A 49 -8.86 9.01 1.92
C ASP A 49 -7.94 7.80 2.05
N VAL A 50 -8.43 6.60 1.74
CA VAL A 50 -7.64 5.36 1.77
C VAL A 50 -6.98 5.10 0.42
N TYR A 51 -7.74 5.18 -0.68
CA TYR A 51 -7.31 4.71 -1.99
C TYR A 51 -6.82 5.81 -2.96
N CYS A 52 -7.05 7.10 -2.67
CA CYS A 52 -6.75 8.19 -3.60
C CYS A 52 -5.78 9.25 -3.05
N LYS A 53 -4.91 8.87 -2.10
CA LYS A 53 -3.81 9.73 -1.61
C LYS A 53 -2.55 9.55 -2.46
N ASN A 54 -1.38 9.69 -1.84
CA ASN A 54 -0.08 9.65 -2.50
C ASN A 54 0.33 8.21 -2.93
N ILE A 55 -0.43 7.19 -2.51
CA ILE A 55 -0.19 5.78 -2.81
C ILE A 55 -1.46 5.21 -3.46
N GLY A 56 -1.31 4.60 -4.63
CA GLY A 56 -2.37 3.84 -5.30
C GLY A 56 -2.17 2.34 -5.10
N PHE A 57 -3.27 1.61 -4.91
CA PHE A 57 -3.25 0.16 -4.72
C PHE A 57 -3.89 -0.54 -5.91
N GLU A 58 -3.15 -1.47 -6.52
CA GLU A 58 -3.65 -2.34 -7.58
C GLU A 58 -3.54 -3.79 -7.13
N PHE A 59 -4.67 -4.42 -6.81
CA PHE A 59 -4.68 -5.78 -6.27
C PHE A 59 -5.80 -6.67 -6.84
N MET A 60 -6.64 -6.14 -7.73
CA MET A 60 -7.74 -6.89 -8.35
C MET A 60 -7.26 -8.00 -9.30
N HIS A 61 -6.02 -7.93 -9.76
CA HIS A 61 -5.40 -8.96 -10.60
C HIS A 61 -4.97 -10.21 -9.80
N ILE A 62 -4.93 -10.13 -8.46
CA ILE A 62 -4.64 -11.27 -7.58
C ILE A 62 -5.78 -12.28 -7.69
N SER A 63 -5.47 -13.53 -8.06
CA SER A 63 -6.48 -14.58 -8.25
C SER A 63 -6.99 -15.15 -6.92
N SER A 64 -6.12 -15.24 -5.91
CA SER A 64 -6.46 -15.76 -4.59
C SER A 64 -7.38 -14.79 -3.84
N TYR A 65 -8.58 -15.26 -3.47
CA TYR A 65 -9.54 -14.46 -2.71
C TYR A 65 -9.01 -14.12 -1.32
N GLU A 66 -8.39 -15.10 -0.64
CA GLU A 66 -7.86 -14.94 0.70
C GLU A 66 -6.78 -13.86 0.74
N GLU A 67 -5.85 -13.88 -0.21
CA GLU A 67 -4.80 -12.86 -0.35
C GLU A 67 -5.39 -11.48 -0.65
N ARG A 68 -6.40 -11.42 -1.53
CA ARG A 68 -7.09 -10.18 -1.88
C ARG A 68 -7.78 -9.56 -0.66
N MET A 69 -8.48 -10.37 0.12
CA MET A 69 -9.16 -9.92 1.34
C MET A 69 -8.17 -9.51 2.43
N TRP A 70 -7.10 -10.28 2.62
CA TRP A 70 -6.03 -9.94 3.56
C TRP A 70 -5.40 -8.59 3.22
N LEU A 71 -5.10 -8.35 1.95
CA LEU A 71 -4.51 -7.09 1.51
C LEU A 71 -5.48 -5.91 1.67
N GLN A 72 -6.76 -6.10 1.32
CA GLN A 72 -7.79 -5.09 1.53
C GLN A 72 -7.92 -4.72 3.02
N GLU A 73 -7.98 -5.72 3.90
CA GLU A 73 -8.03 -5.50 5.35
C GLU A 73 -6.80 -4.75 5.84
N LYS A 74 -5.60 -5.09 5.36
CA LYS A 74 -4.38 -4.35 5.70
C LYS A 74 -4.44 -2.90 5.25
N ILE A 75 -4.83 -2.63 4.02
CA ILE A 75 -4.90 -1.27 3.45
C ILE A 75 -5.90 -0.40 4.24
N GLU A 76 -7.09 -0.92 4.51
CA GLU A 76 -8.16 -0.15 5.16
C GLU A 76 -7.91 0.06 6.66
N ASN A 77 -7.11 -0.80 7.30
CA ASN A 77 -6.84 -0.74 8.74
C ASN A 77 -5.54 -0.03 9.11
N GLN A 78 -4.64 0.20 8.15
CA GLN A 78 -3.31 0.70 8.44
C GLN A 78 -3.28 2.23 8.55
N THR A 79 -2.97 2.72 9.75
CA THR A 79 -2.65 4.13 9.98
C THR A 79 -1.14 4.32 9.87
N TYR A 80 -0.69 5.00 8.82
CA TYR A 80 0.73 5.29 8.63
C TYR A 80 1.16 6.52 9.45
N THR A 81 1.51 6.30 10.71
CA THR A 81 2.10 7.34 11.57
C THR A 81 3.58 7.09 11.77
N LEU A 82 4.41 7.97 11.21
CA LEU A 82 5.84 7.99 11.47
C LEU A 82 6.12 8.73 12.78
N ASN A 83 6.90 8.11 13.65
CA ASN A 83 7.39 8.76 14.87
C ASN A 83 8.43 9.85 14.51
N SER A 84 8.76 10.72 15.46
CA SER A 84 9.72 11.81 15.22
C SER A 84 11.15 11.34 14.91
N GLN A 85 11.54 10.17 15.40
CA GLN A 85 12.85 9.59 15.13
C GLN A 85 12.93 9.05 13.70
N ASP A 86 11.92 8.30 13.25
CA ASP A 86 11.83 7.76 11.89
C ASP A 86 11.90 8.89 10.85
N LYS A 87 11.23 10.02 11.11
CA LYS A 87 11.29 11.19 10.22
C LYS A 87 12.70 11.78 10.13
N LYS A 88 13.44 11.79 11.25
CA LYS A 88 14.84 12.26 11.27
C LYS A 88 15.76 11.30 10.52
N GLU A 89 15.57 9.99 10.67
CA GLU A 89 16.36 8.99 9.93
C GLU A 89 16.09 9.06 8.43
N ILE A 90 14.83 9.16 8.02
CA ILE A 90 14.46 9.37 6.61
C ILE A 90 15.17 10.62 6.05
N LEU A 91 15.10 11.74 6.77
CA LEU A 91 15.75 12.98 6.35
C LEU A 91 17.28 12.82 6.27
N ARG A 92 17.90 12.14 7.23
CA ARG A 92 19.35 11.88 7.23
C ARG A 92 19.76 11.13 5.97
N HIS A 93 19.06 10.05 5.62
CA HIS A 93 19.37 9.26 4.43
C HIS A 93 19.15 10.01 3.12
N LEU A 94 18.15 10.90 3.05
CA LEU A 94 17.97 11.80 1.90
C LEU A 94 19.16 12.75 1.74
N ILE A 95 19.60 13.37 2.84
CA ILE A 95 20.76 14.29 2.84
C ILE A 95 22.03 13.55 2.42
N GLU A 96 22.24 12.34 2.92
CA GLU A 96 23.41 11.51 2.56
C GLU A 96 23.42 11.18 1.06
N SER A 97 22.27 10.80 0.51
CA SER A 97 22.12 10.46 -0.91
C SER A 97 22.40 11.67 -1.81
N GLU A 98 21.83 12.83 -1.48
CA GLU A 98 22.04 14.08 -2.22
C GLU A 98 23.50 14.55 -2.13
N THR A 99 24.08 14.52 -0.93
CA THR A 99 25.48 14.93 -0.71
C THR A 99 26.44 14.04 -1.51
N PHE A 100 26.15 12.74 -1.59
CA PHE A 100 26.94 11.81 -2.38
C PHE A 100 26.87 12.12 -3.88
N GLU A 101 25.68 12.41 -4.42
CA GLU A 101 25.53 12.82 -5.81
C GLU A 101 26.28 14.13 -6.12
N GLN A 102 26.16 15.14 -5.24
CA GLN A 102 26.91 16.38 -5.37
C GLN A 102 28.43 16.15 -5.34
N PHE A 103 28.89 15.26 -4.46
CA PHE A 103 30.30 14.87 -4.39
C PHE A 103 30.78 14.24 -5.70
N LEU A 104 30.02 13.29 -6.25
CA LEU A 104 30.35 12.64 -7.52
C LEU A 104 30.36 13.64 -8.68
N HIS A 105 29.39 14.56 -8.71
CA HIS A 105 29.32 15.62 -9.70
C HIS A 105 30.58 16.51 -9.69
N MET A 106 31.06 16.88 -8.50
CA MET A 106 32.22 17.76 -8.36
C MET A 106 33.55 17.03 -8.62
N LYS A 107 33.69 15.77 -8.18
CA LYS A 107 34.98 15.05 -8.26
C LYS A 107 35.21 14.34 -9.58
N PHE A 108 34.16 13.91 -10.27
CA PHE A 108 34.27 13.14 -11.50
C PHE A 108 33.52 13.81 -12.66
N PRO A 109 33.91 15.04 -13.06
CA PRO A 109 33.28 15.73 -14.17
C PRO A 109 33.47 14.93 -15.47
N GLY A 110 32.40 14.80 -16.26
CA GLY A 110 32.41 14.10 -17.56
C GLY A 110 32.24 12.58 -17.49
N TYR A 111 32.21 11.97 -16.30
CA TYR A 111 31.92 10.53 -16.15
C TYR A 111 30.42 10.25 -16.14
N LYS A 112 30.00 9.20 -16.86
CA LYS A 112 28.62 8.73 -16.84
C LYS A 112 28.36 7.94 -15.55
N ARG A 113 27.49 8.46 -14.68
CA ARG A 113 27.21 7.87 -13.36
C ARG A 113 25.77 7.42 -13.13
N PHE A 114 24.88 7.60 -14.11
CA PHE A 114 23.45 7.26 -13.99
C PHE A 114 22.84 7.83 -12.69
N SER A 115 22.87 9.16 -12.59
CA SER A 115 22.44 9.93 -11.41
C SER A 115 21.09 9.44 -10.85
N ILE A 116 20.97 9.44 -9.54
CA ILE A 116 19.70 9.18 -8.83
C ILE A 116 18.93 10.46 -8.47
N GLU A 117 19.31 11.60 -9.04
CA GLU A 117 18.63 12.88 -8.82
C GLU A 117 17.12 12.79 -9.12
N GLY A 118 16.29 13.16 -8.14
CA GLY A 118 14.84 13.01 -8.14
C GLY A 118 14.32 11.63 -7.73
N GLY A 119 15.20 10.66 -7.51
CA GLY A 119 14.91 9.27 -7.12
C GLY A 119 15.43 8.88 -5.74
N GLU A 120 15.86 9.84 -4.92
CA GLU A 120 16.53 9.61 -3.62
C GLU A 120 15.63 8.87 -2.63
N SER A 121 14.31 9.04 -2.75
CA SER A 121 13.32 8.33 -1.94
C SER A 121 13.39 6.80 -2.11
N ALA A 122 13.87 6.30 -3.25
CA ALA A 122 14.08 4.87 -3.47
C ALA A 122 15.19 4.30 -2.56
N ILE A 123 16.26 5.08 -2.30
CA ILE A 123 17.34 4.67 -1.39
C ILE A 123 16.78 4.51 0.02
N VAL A 124 15.98 5.46 0.49
CA VAL A 124 15.31 5.39 1.80
C VAL A 124 14.38 4.17 1.89
N ALA A 125 13.62 3.89 0.82
CA ALA A 125 12.71 2.74 0.79
C ALA A 125 13.47 1.40 0.88
N ILE A 126 14.58 1.26 0.16
CA ILE A 126 15.42 0.05 0.21
C ILE A 126 16.03 -0.12 1.60
N GLU A 127 16.57 0.95 2.18
CA GLU A 127 17.14 0.93 3.53
C GLU A 127 16.09 0.48 4.56
N ARG A 128 14.85 0.96 4.41
CA ARG A 128 13.74 0.55 5.28
C ARG A 128 13.41 -0.93 5.13
N ILE A 129 13.33 -1.45 3.91
CA ILE A 129 13.07 -2.87 3.65
C ILE A 129 14.16 -3.75 4.29
N ILE A 130 15.42 -3.36 4.18
CA ILE A 130 16.55 -4.10 4.77
C ILE A 130 16.43 -4.10 6.31
N ASN A 131 16.19 -2.95 6.92
CA ASN A 131 16.05 -2.83 8.37
C ASN A 131 14.86 -3.64 8.90
N ASP A 132 13.70 -3.58 8.23
CA ASP A 132 12.52 -4.36 8.59
C ASP A 132 12.77 -5.87 8.43
N SER A 133 13.61 -6.28 7.47
CA SER A 133 13.96 -7.69 7.25
C SER A 133 14.84 -8.29 8.35
N VAL A 134 15.69 -7.48 8.99
CA VAL A 134 16.57 -7.93 10.10
C VAL A 134 15.80 -8.07 11.42
N ALA A 135 14.65 -7.41 11.55
CA ALA A 135 13.83 -7.46 12.75
C ALA A 135 12.96 -8.73 12.88
N PHE A 136 13.03 -9.64 11.91
CA PHE A 136 12.36 -10.96 11.91
C PHE A 136 13.31 -12.08 12.38
#